data_AF-A0A418KKI8-F1
#
_entry.id   AF-A0A418KKI8-F1
#
_cell.length_a   1.000
_cell.length_b   1.000
_cell.length_c   1.000
_cell.angle_alpha   90.00
_cell.angle_beta   90.00
_cell.angle_gamma   90.00
#
_symmetry.space_group_name_H-M   'P 1'
#
loop_
_entity.id
_entity.type
_entity.pdbx_description
1 polymer ?
#
loop_
_entity_poly.entity_id
_entity_poly.type
_entity_poly.pdbx_seq_one_letter_code
_entity_poly.pdbx_strand_id
1 'polypeptide(L)' 'VAAFQAVAADGGPIAAAAAAAADAAEQGLAATIPLQARKGRASYLGARSVGHEDPGAASTALILRALAEVTA' A
#
# COMPACT_ATOMS: atom_id res chain seq x y z
N VAL A 1 4.15 -3.84 5.26
CA VAL A 1 5.20 -4.29 6.21
C VAL A 1 4.94 -5.71 6.70
N ALA A 2 3.76 -6.03 7.25
CA ALA A 2 3.45 -7.40 7.71
C ALA A 2 3.64 -8.47 6.62
N ALA A 3 3.16 -8.24 5.39
CA ALA A 3 3.33 -9.17 4.27
C ALA A 3 4.80 -9.45 3.93
N PHE A 4 5.63 -8.40 3.89
CA PHE A 4 7.08 -8.53 3.70
C PHE A 4 7.71 -9.37 4.82
N GLN A 5 7.39 -9.03 6.07
CA GLN A 5 7.95 -9.68 7.25
C GLN A 5 7.55 -11.15 7.34
N ALA A 6 6.32 -11.50 6.97
CA ALA A 6 5.86 -12.89 6.95
C ALA A 6 6.76 -13.73 6.03
N VAL A 7 6.98 -13.29 4.79
CA VAL A 7 7.84 -14.00 3.84
C VAL A 7 9.30 -14.03 4.30
N ALA A 8 9.83 -12.91 4.79
CA ALA A 8 11.21 -12.82 5.24
C ALA A 8 11.49 -13.67 6.50
N ALA A 9 10.54 -13.73 7.44
CA ALA A 9 10.64 -14.54 8.66
C ALA A 9 10.61 -16.04 8.35
N ASP A 10 9.91 -16.45 7.30
CA ASP A 10 9.89 -17.83 6.80
C ASP A 10 11.13 -18.19 5.97
N GLY A 11 12.14 -17.31 5.93
CA GLY A 11 13.39 -17.51 5.18
C GLY A 11 13.24 -17.32 3.66
N GLY A 12 12.13 -16.72 3.21
CA GLY A 12 11.90 -16.41 1.81
C GLY A 12 12.89 -15.38 1.25
N PRO A 13 13.19 -15.43 -0.06
CA PRO A 13 14.12 -14.49 -0.67
C PRO A 13 13.56 -13.07 -0.66
N ILE A 14 14.46 -12.08 -0.71
CA ILE A 14 14.10 -10.66 -0.71
C ILE A 14 13.11 -10.30 -1.82
N ALA A 15 13.26 -10.90 -3.00
CA ALA A 15 12.38 -10.74 -4.16
C ALA A 15 10.93 -11.12 -3.82
N ALA A 16 10.73 -12.28 -3.18
CA ALA A 16 9.41 -12.76 -2.79
C ALA A 16 8.79 -11.89 -1.69
N ALA A 17 9.60 -11.45 -0.72
CA ALA A 17 9.14 -10.55 0.33
C ALA A 17 8.73 -9.17 -0.23
N ALA A 18 9.51 -8.63 -1.18
CA ALA A 18 9.21 -7.38 -1.87
C ALA A 18 7.93 -7.48 -2.71
N ALA A 19 7.75 -8.58 -3.46
CA ALA A 19 6.52 -8.85 -4.22
C ALA A 19 5.29 -8.90 -3.30
N ALA A 20 5.37 -9.65 -2.18
CA ALA A 20 4.28 -9.70 -1.20
C ALA A 20 3.96 -8.33 -0.58
N ALA A 21 4.98 -7.48 -0.40
CA ALA A 21 4.78 -6.11 0.06
C ALA A 21 4.05 -5.24 -0.97
N ALA A 22 4.43 -5.34 -2.25
CA ALA A 22 3.81 -4.60 -3.34
C ALA A 22 2.32 -4.97 -3.49
N ASP A 23 2.00 -6.27 -3.49
CA ASP A 23 0.62 -6.74 -3.64
C ASP A 23 -0.25 -6.32 -2.44
N ALA A 24 0.30 -6.39 -1.21
CA ALA A 24 -0.39 -5.90 -0.02
C ALA A 24 -0.62 -4.38 -0.05
N ALA A 25 0.28 -3.62 -0.67
CA ALA A 25 0.13 -2.17 -0.79
C ALA A 25 -0.94 -1.78 -1.82
N GLU A 26 -1.05 -2.49 -2.93
CA GLU A 26 -2.14 -2.30 -3.90
C GLU A 26 -3.51 -2.65 -3.31
N GLN A 27 -3.58 -3.73 -2.52
CA GLN A 27 -4.80 -4.06 -1.76
C GLN A 27 -5.13 -2.95 -0.74
N GLY A 28 -4.11 -2.45 -0.03
CA GLY A 28 -4.25 -1.35 0.92
C GLY A 28 -4.74 -0.06 0.26
N LEU A 29 -4.23 0.28 -0.93
CA LEU A 29 -4.69 1.39 -1.75
C LEU A 29 -6.17 1.26 -2.10
N ALA A 30 -6.59 0.13 -2.66
CA ALA A 30 -7.99 -0.12 -3.00
C ALA A 30 -8.91 -0.01 -1.77
N ALA A 31 -8.43 -0.48 -0.61
CA ALA A 31 -9.15 -0.38 0.66
C ALA A 31 -9.28 1.06 1.18
N THR A 32 -8.56 2.05 0.63
CA THR A 32 -8.75 3.47 1.00
C THR A 32 -9.99 4.09 0.38
N ILE A 33 -10.45 3.59 -0.78
CA ILE A 33 -11.57 4.16 -1.54
C ILE A 33 -12.85 4.31 -0.69
N PRO A 34 -13.32 3.30 0.08
CA PRO A 34 -14.53 3.45 0.88
C PRO A 34 -14.34 4.25 2.18
N LEU A 35 -13.12 4.69 2.52
CA LEU A 35 -12.84 5.35 3.80
C LEU A 35 -13.16 6.83 3.76
N GLN A 36 -13.76 7.35 4.84
CA GLN A 36 -13.79 8.78 5.07
C GLN A 36 -12.46 9.24 5.66
N ALA A 37 -11.80 10.20 5.01
CA ALA A 37 -10.54 10.74 5.47
C ALA A 37 -10.69 11.44 6.84
N ARG A 38 -9.85 11.04 7.81
CA ARG A 38 -9.78 11.65 9.16
C ARG A 38 -8.51 12.46 9.40
N LYS A 39 -7.55 12.40 8.48
CA LYS A 39 -6.25 13.09 8.54
C LYS A 39 -5.93 13.73 7.19
N GLY A 40 -5.02 14.71 7.20
CA GLY A 40 -4.55 15.40 6.00
C GLY A 40 -5.59 16.33 5.35
N ARG A 41 -5.28 16.88 4.17
CA ARG A 41 -6.14 17.86 3.48
C ARG A 41 -7.47 17.26 3.02
N ALA A 42 -7.52 15.96 2.70
CA ALA A 42 -8.75 15.27 2.32
C ALA A 42 -9.78 15.24 3.45
N SER A 43 -9.36 15.30 4.72
CA SER A 43 -10.29 15.35 5.86
C SER A 43 -11.19 16.58 5.87
N TYR A 44 -10.78 17.68 5.22
CA TYR A 44 -11.57 18.91 5.10
C TYR A 44 -12.85 18.71 4.28
N LEU A 45 -12.89 17.66 3.45
CA LEU A 45 -14.02 17.34 2.58
C LEU A 45 -15.09 16.48 3.28
N GLY A 46 -14.81 15.97 4.49
CA GLY A 46 -15.72 15.10 5.23
C GLY A 46 -16.17 13.90 4.39
N ALA A 47 -17.48 13.63 4.35
CA ALA A 47 -18.07 12.53 3.60
C ALA A 47 -17.75 12.55 2.08
N ARG A 48 -17.40 13.71 1.52
CA ARG A 48 -17.02 13.83 0.10
C ARG A 48 -15.65 13.21 -0.24
N SER A 49 -14.86 12.84 0.77
CA SER A 49 -13.62 12.08 0.56
C SER A 49 -13.86 10.61 0.22
N VAL A 50 -15.01 10.06 0.61
CA VAL A 50 -15.39 8.67 0.30
C VAL A 50 -15.52 8.49 -1.22
N GLY A 51 -15.08 7.35 -1.73
CA GLY A 51 -15.07 7.01 -3.15
C GLY A 51 -13.82 7.45 -3.90
N HIS A 52 -12.83 8.01 -3.20
CA HIS A 52 -11.57 8.45 -3.80
C HIS A 52 -10.39 7.72 -3.16
N GLU A 53 -9.43 7.30 -3.99
CA GLU A 53 -8.18 6.74 -3.48
C GLU A 53 -7.34 7.77 -2.73
N ASP A 54 -6.61 7.33 -1.70
CA ASP A 54 -5.65 8.19 -1.01
C ASP A 54 -4.35 8.30 -1.83
N PRO A 55 -3.90 9.52 -2.20
CA PRO A 55 -2.70 9.70 -3.00
C PRO A 55 -1.40 9.28 -2.27
N GLY A 56 -1.41 9.30 -0.92
CA GLY A 56 -0.28 8.81 -0.12
C GLY A 56 -0.14 7.29 -0.19
N ALA A 57 -1.28 6.58 -0.08
CA ALA A 57 -1.34 5.15 -0.32
C ALA A 57 -0.93 4.79 -1.76
N ALA A 58 -1.37 5.58 -2.75
CA ALA A 58 -1.02 5.35 -4.16
C ALA A 58 0.49 5.46 -4.39
N SER A 59 1.11 6.52 -3.86
CA SER A 59 2.56 6.72 -3.93
C SER A 59 3.32 5.58 -3.26
N THR A 60 2.81 5.07 -2.13
CA THR A 60 3.42 3.95 -1.41
C THR A 60 3.36 2.66 -2.22
N ALA A 61 2.23 2.37 -2.87
CA ALA A 61 2.10 1.22 -3.76
C ALA A 61 3.11 1.29 -4.92
N LEU A 62 3.29 2.46 -5.54
CA LEU A 62 4.29 2.67 -6.60
C LEU A 62 5.72 2.39 -6.11
N ILE A 63 6.11 2.92 -4.94
CA ILE A 63 7.44 2.70 -4.37
C ILE A 63 7.68 1.20 -4.12
N LEU A 64 6.70 0.49 -3.58
CA LEU A 64 6.84 -0.94 -3.29
C LEU A 64 6.82 -1.79 -4.55
N ARG A 65 6.06 -1.40 -5.58
CA ARG A 65 6.10 -2.04 -6.90
C ARG A 65 7.47 -1.88 -7.55
N ALA A 66 8.04 -0.68 -7.53
CA ALA A 66 9.41 -0.43 -8.01
C ALA A 66 10.46 -1.25 -7.24
N LEU A 67 10.31 -1.40 -5.91
CA LEU A 67 11.17 -2.27 -5.12
C LEU A 67 11.07 -3.74 -5.56
N ALA A 68 9.85 -4.24 -5.80
CA ALA A 68 9.65 -5.59 -6.30
C ALA A 68 10.30 -5.80 -7.67
N GLU A 69 10.22 -4.81 -8.57
CA GLU A 69 10.84 -4.87 -9.90
C GLU A 69 12.38 -4.93 -9.83
N VAL A 70 13.03 -4.12 -9.01
CA VAL A 70 14.51 -4.10 -8.92
C VAL A 70 15.10 -5.27 -8.14
N THR A 71 14.26 -6.01 -7.40
CA THR A 71 14.69 -7.19 -6.61
C THR A 71 14.34 -8.52 -7.28
N ALA A 72 13.59 -8.50 -8.39
CA ALA A 72 13.16 -9.68 -9.14
C ALA A 72 14.32 -10.48 -9.73
#